data_AF-A0A8S3ETU5-F1
#
_entry.id   AF-A0A8S3ETU5-F1
#
_cell.length_a   1.000
_cell.length_b   1.000
_cell.length_c   1.000
_cell.angle_alpha   90.00
_cell.angle_beta   90.00
_cell.angle_gamma   90.00
#
_symmetry.space_group_name_H-M   'P 1'
#
loop_
_entity.id
_entity.type
_entity.pdbx_description
1 polymer ?
#
loop_
_entity_poly.entity_id
_entity_poly.type
_entity_poly.pdbx_seq_one_letter_code
_entity_poly.pdbx_strand_id
1 'polypeptide(L)' 'MSGNSSTMLFYPLDVEVDFMGNVYVADTSNHRIQLFQAGS' A
#
# COMPACT_ATOMS: atom_id res chain seq x y z
N MET A 1 3.19 -6.94 -15.56
CA MET A 1 2.05 -7.53 -14.81
C MET A 1 1.53 -6.43 -13.91
N SER A 2 0.43 -5.78 -14.26
CA SER A 2 -0.16 -4.68 -13.46
C SER A 2 -1.07 -5.27 -12.39
N GLY A 3 -0.74 -5.05 -11.12
CA GLY A 3 -1.56 -5.51 -10.01
C GLY A 3 -2.72 -4.59 -9.72
N ASN A 4 -3.87 -4.88 -10.33
CA ASN A 4 -5.11 -4.15 -10.08
C ASN A 4 -5.87 -4.63 -8.84
N SER A 5 -5.37 -5.64 -8.11
CA SER A 5 -5.99 -6.05 -6.84
C SER A 5 -5.56 -5.10 -5.71
N SER A 6 -6.46 -4.91 -4.73
CA SER A 6 -6.21 -4.14 -3.50
C SER A 6 -5.26 -4.84 -2.52
N THR A 7 -4.49 -5.82 -2.99
CA THR A 7 -3.46 -6.52 -2.20
C THR A 7 -2.12 -6.64 -2.93
N MET A 8 -2.04 -6.28 -4.22
CA MET A 8 -0.80 -6.45 -5.00
C MET A 8 -0.10 -5.11 -5.25
N LEU A 9 1.17 -5.02 -4.89
CA LEU A 9 2.02 -3.84 -5.09
C LEU A 9 2.80 -3.93 -6.41
N PHE A 10 3.18 -2.79 -6.97
CA PHE A 10 4.02 -2.67 -8.16
C PHE A 10 5.00 -1.50 -8.04
N TYR A 11 6.28 -1.82 -7.79
CA TYR A 11 7.35 -0.87 -7.48
C TYR A 11 6.96 0.16 -6.39
N PRO A 12 6.70 -0.29 -5.16
CA PRO A 12 6.52 0.63 -4.04
C PRO A 12 7.83 1.34 -3.72
N LEU A 13 7.77 2.63 -3.41
CA LEU A 13 8.95 3.43 -3.06
C LEU A 13 9.03 3.79 -1.58
N ASP A 14 7.91 3.79 -0.87
CA ASP A 14 7.86 4.23 0.52
C ASP A 14 6.75 3.53 1.31
N VAL A 15 6.90 3.51 2.64
CA VAL A 15 5.95 2.94 3.59
C VAL A 15 5.96 3.72 4.91
N GLU A 16 4.77 4.03 5.43
CA GLU A 16 4.57 4.68 6.73
C GLU A 16 3.51 3.94 7.55
N VAL A 17 3.62 4.01 8.88
CA VAL A 17 2.71 3.34 9.82
C VAL A 17 2.14 4.37 10.78
N ASP A 18 0.81 4.43 10.88
CA ASP A 18 0.16 5.33 11.85
C ASP A 18 0.14 4.74 13.28
N PHE A 19 -0.29 5.54 14.25
CA PHE A 19 -0.39 5.13 15.66
C PHE A 19 -1.44 4.02 15.92
N MET A 20 -2.34 3.77 14.96
CA MET A 20 -3.33 2.69 15.02
C MET A 20 -2.79 1.39 14.39
N GLY A 21 -1.57 1.43 13.82
CA GLY A 21 -0.94 0.30 13.16
C GLY A 21 -1.36 0.12 11.69
N ASN A 22 -2.09 1.08 11.10
CA ASN A 22 -2.41 1.00 9.68
C ASN A 22 -1.17 1.29 8.85
N VAL A 23 -1.00 0.56 7.76
CA VAL A 23 0.15 0.68 6.85
C VAL A 23 -0.26 1.40 5.58
N TYR A 24 0.47 2.45 5.23
CA TYR A 24 0.29 3.22 4.00
C TYR A 24 1.49 2.97 3.10
N VAL A 25 1.24 2.47 1.88
CA VAL A 25 2.29 2.18 0.90
C VAL A 25 2.17 3.08 -0.32
N ALA A 26 3.27 3.74 -0.69
CA ALA A 26 3.37 4.50 -1.94
C ALA A 26 3.66 3.57 -3.13
N ASP A 27 2.58 2.99 -3.68
CA ASP A 27 2.60 2.00 -4.76
C ASP A 27 2.79 2.69 -6.14
N THR A 28 4.04 3.05 -6.42
CA THR A 28 4.38 4.12 -7.38
C THR A 28 4.06 3.76 -8.83
N SER A 29 4.35 2.52 -9.27
CA SER A 29 4.03 2.13 -10.66
C SER A 29 2.56 1.77 -10.87
N ASN A 30 1.78 1.62 -9.79
CA ASN A 30 0.33 1.57 -9.86
C ASN A 30 -0.32 2.96 -9.66
N HIS A 31 0.47 4.01 -9.45
CA HIS A 31 0.01 5.39 -9.27
C HIS A 31 -1.04 5.56 -8.14
N ARG A 32 -0.84 4.88 -7.00
CA ARG A 32 -1.76 4.94 -5.86
C ARG A 32 -1.04 4.97 -4.51
N ILE A 33 -1.75 5.39 -3.48
CA ILE A 33 -1.43 5.06 -2.09
C ILE A 33 -2.36 3.94 -1.64
N GLN A 34 -1.81 2.91 -1.02
CA GLN A 34 -2.58 1.74 -0.58
C GLN A 34 -2.57 1.62 0.94
N LEU A 35 -3.76 1.49 1.52
CA LEU A 35 -3.97 1.34 2.95
C LEU A 35 -4.21 -0.13 3.30
N PHE A 36 -3.44 -0.64 4.26
CA PHE A 36 -3.69 -1.92 4.92
C PHE A 36 -4.08 -1.65 6.37
N GLN A 37 -5.31 -1.98 6.72
CA GLN A 37 -5.82 -1.75 8.06
C GLN A 37 -5.29 -2.82 9.03
N ALA A 38 -4.90 -2.39 10.22
CA ALA A 38 -4.57 -3.33 11.28
C ALA A 38 -5.83 -4.10 11.71
N GLY A 39 -5.74 -5.43 11.78
CA GLY A 39 -6.82 -6.29 12.26
C GLY A 39 -7.95 -6.58 11.28
N SER A 40 -7.70 -6.45 9.97
CA SER A 40 -8.61 -6.87 8.88
C SER A 40 -8.84 -8.38 8.83
#